data_AF-A0A1Z4LXG3-F1
#
_entry.id   AF-A0A1Z4LXG3-F1
#
_cell.length_a   1.000
_cell.length_b   1.000
_cell.length_c   1.000
_cell.angle_alpha   90.00
_cell.angle_beta   90.00
_cell.angle_gamma   90.00
#
_symmetry.space_group_name_H-M   'P 1'
#
loop_
_entity.id
_entity.type
_entity.pdbx_description
1 polymer ?
#
loop_
_entity_poly.entity_id
_entity_poly.type
_entity_poly.pdbx_seq_one_letter_code
_entity_poly.pdbx_strand_id
1 'polypeptide(L)'
;MFERYKVGECEAVWQELKNLGEIREQSVKDEALEVAREMMQRVKYNFNIIVNNLIKVGFEFDEPEKVVVPAKPDACEYLDEFEQQWGILPLSVRAWFEVIHSIKLSPFKKLSRNSLQSLDSESVILKYCFHCDYDTNIFDAVFDINDIRWYPREINFYSLEEILAERIKCHDEFKKEWEEGKVDDWTRNYYREKGIDPNITPVHEYLNFLPVGMSASNNESMGFDIGKCTVDCELFNDGEQTDFIDYLRWKLLDSLLVGECLTKNPLHYIYCGFPPEFEKMNAEVKKGIIKF
;
A
#
# COMPACT_ATOMS: atom_id res chain seq x y z
N MET A 1 -20.90 -14.03 12.03
CA MET A 1 -20.07 -13.59 10.88
C MET A 1 -18.73 -14.32 10.77
N PHE A 2 -17.93 -14.45 11.83
CA PHE A 2 -16.56 -14.99 11.72
C PHE A 2 -16.49 -16.43 11.20
N GLU A 3 -17.34 -17.33 11.73
CA GLU A 3 -17.36 -18.72 11.25
C GLU A 3 -17.80 -18.84 9.78
N ARG A 4 -18.71 -17.96 9.31
CA ARG A 4 -19.11 -17.86 7.90
C ARG A 4 -17.93 -17.44 7.02
N TYR A 5 -17.14 -16.46 7.49
CA TYR A 5 -15.94 -16.01 6.80
C TYR A 5 -14.91 -17.15 6.65
N LYS A 6 -14.69 -17.93 7.71
CA LYS A 6 -13.76 -19.07 7.70
C LYS A 6 -14.15 -20.17 6.72
N VAL A 7 -15.46 -20.42 6.53
CA VAL A 7 -15.94 -21.42 5.57
C VAL A 7 -16.03 -20.89 4.13
N GLY A 8 -15.62 -19.64 3.89
CA GLY A 8 -15.42 -19.08 2.55
C GLY A 8 -16.46 -18.05 2.10
N GLU A 9 -17.40 -17.62 2.96
CA GLU A 9 -18.35 -16.55 2.62
C GLU A 9 -17.72 -15.15 2.77
N CYS A 10 -16.53 -14.92 2.22
CA CYS A 10 -15.75 -13.73 2.53
C CYS A 10 -16.39 -12.43 1.97
N GLU A 11 -17.01 -12.44 0.79
CA GLU A 11 -17.57 -11.30 0.02
C GLU A 11 -18.83 -10.87 0.72
N ALA A 12 -19.70 -11.84 0.97
CA ALA A 12 -20.95 -11.62 1.65
C ALA A 12 -20.73 -11.07 3.05
N VAL A 13 -19.81 -11.68 3.83
CA VAL A 13 -19.49 -11.20 5.19
C VAL A 13 -18.85 -9.82 5.14
N TRP A 14 -17.92 -9.56 4.23
CA TRP A 14 -17.28 -8.24 4.15
C TRP A 14 -18.25 -7.14 3.73
N GLN A 15 -19.11 -7.40 2.73
CA GLN A 15 -20.14 -6.44 2.34
C GLN A 15 -21.17 -6.21 3.44
N GLU A 16 -21.57 -7.25 4.17
CA GLU A 16 -22.42 -7.13 5.36
C GLU A 16 -21.79 -6.21 6.41
N LEU A 17 -20.49 -6.40 6.69
CA LEU A 17 -19.72 -5.56 7.60
C LEU A 17 -19.64 -4.11 7.10
N LYS A 18 -19.31 -3.87 5.82
CA LYS A 18 -19.27 -2.49 5.26
C LYS A 18 -20.61 -1.78 5.38
N ASN A 19 -21.72 -2.48 5.17
CA ASN A 19 -23.07 -1.93 5.26
C ASN A 19 -23.48 -1.52 6.69
N LEU A 20 -22.76 -1.96 7.73
CA LEU A 20 -22.98 -1.50 9.10
C LEU A 20 -22.52 -0.05 9.31
N GLY A 21 -21.58 0.45 8.50
CA GLY A 21 -20.96 1.75 8.68
C GLY A 21 -20.12 1.81 9.96
N GLU A 22 -20.42 2.78 10.84
CA GLU A 22 -19.77 2.89 12.15
C GLU A 22 -20.32 1.82 13.12
N ILE A 23 -19.43 0.94 13.60
CA ILE A 23 -19.79 -0.14 14.53
C ILE A 23 -19.69 0.38 15.97
N ARG A 24 -20.83 0.46 16.64
CA ARG A 24 -20.93 0.93 18.04
C ARG A 24 -21.13 -0.19 19.06
N GLU A 25 -21.70 -1.31 18.64
CA GLU A 25 -21.96 -2.43 19.53
C GLU A 25 -20.69 -3.27 19.71
N GLN A 26 -20.25 -3.46 20.97
CA GLN A 26 -18.99 -4.15 21.27
C GLN A 26 -18.96 -5.60 20.76
N SER A 27 -20.07 -6.34 20.86
CA SER A 27 -20.19 -7.72 20.37
C SER A 27 -19.94 -7.82 18.86
N VAL A 28 -20.47 -6.85 18.10
CA VAL A 28 -20.31 -6.74 16.65
C VAL A 28 -18.89 -6.29 16.32
N LYS A 29 -18.33 -5.35 17.10
CA LYS A 29 -16.94 -4.90 16.95
C LYS A 29 -15.95 -6.06 17.12
N ASP A 30 -16.12 -6.86 18.15
CA ASP A 30 -15.25 -8.00 18.43
C ASP A 30 -15.30 -9.02 17.28
N GLU A 31 -16.50 -9.36 16.79
CA GLU A 31 -16.64 -10.29 15.68
C GLU A 31 -16.10 -9.72 14.35
N ALA A 32 -16.32 -8.44 14.07
CA ALA A 32 -15.78 -7.76 12.90
C ALA A 32 -14.24 -7.68 12.93
N LEU A 33 -13.66 -7.45 14.11
CA LEU A 33 -12.21 -7.44 14.30
C LEU A 33 -11.60 -8.82 14.07
N GLU A 34 -12.25 -9.90 14.51
CA GLU A 34 -11.80 -11.28 14.20
C GLU A 34 -11.80 -11.56 12.70
N VAL A 35 -12.83 -11.08 11.97
CA VAL A 35 -12.86 -11.17 10.50
C VAL A 35 -11.69 -10.39 9.88
N ALA A 36 -11.44 -9.16 10.35
CA ALA A 36 -10.33 -8.34 9.87
C ALA A 36 -8.96 -8.98 10.19
N ARG A 37 -8.77 -9.59 11.37
CA ARG A 37 -7.55 -10.31 11.75
C ARG A 37 -7.27 -11.49 10.82
N GLU A 38 -8.25 -12.35 10.61
CA GLU A 38 -8.12 -13.50 9.70
C GLU A 38 -7.82 -13.03 8.26
N MET A 39 -8.42 -11.92 7.83
CA MET A 39 -8.08 -11.30 6.56
C MET A 39 -6.61 -10.90 6.48
N MET A 40 -6.08 -10.21 7.49
CA MET A 40 -4.70 -9.76 7.52
C MET A 40 -3.70 -10.91 7.64
N GLN A 41 -4.07 -12.01 8.31
CA GLN A 41 -3.28 -13.25 8.30
C GLN A 41 -3.12 -13.82 6.88
N ARG A 42 -4.19 -13.79 6.08
CA ARG A 42 -4.14 -14.20 4.67
C ARG A 42 -3.29 -13.25 3.84
N VAL A 43 -3.42 -11.93 4.05
CA VAL A 43 -2.56 -10.93 3.39
C VAL A 43 -1.08 -11.21 3.66
N LYS A 44 -0.70 -11.40 4.93
CA LYS A 44 0.67 -11.76 5.33
C LYS A 44 1.15 -13.04 4.66
N TYR A 45 0.31 -14.07 4.62
CA TYR A 45 0.63 -15.32 3.92
C TYR A 45 0.89 -15.09 2.42
N ASN A 46 0.07 -14.27 1.76
CA ASN A 46 0.23 -13.94 0.34
C ASN A 46 1.52 -13.17 0.06
N PHE A 47 1.87 -12.18 0.91
CA PHE A 47 3.15 -11.51 0.81
C PHE A 47 4.33 -12.49 0.94
N ASN A 48 4.26 -13.45 1.86
CA ASN A 48 5.30 -14.47 1.97
C ASN A 48 5.41 -15.35 0.71
N ILE A 49 4.30 -15.72 0.06
CA ILE A 49 4.33 -16.42 -1.23
C ILE A 49 5.04 -15.56 -2.28
N ILE A 50 4.62 -14.29 -2.41
CA ILE A 50 5.17 -13.34 -3.38
C ILE A 50 6.69 -13.20 -3.20
N VAL A 51 7.13 -12.90 -1.98
CA VAL A 51 8.56 -12.70 -1.66
C VAL A 51 9.37 -13.95 -1.99
N ASN A 52 8.89 -15.12 -1.58
CA ASN A 52 9.59 -16.38 -1.88
C ASN A 52 9.68 -16.64 -3.38
N ASN A 53 8.64 -16.33 -4.15
CA ASN A 53 8.66 -16.52 -5.59
C ASN A 53 9.54 -15.48 -6.30
N LEU A 54 9.56 -14.23 -5.83
CA LEU A 54 10.48 -13.19 -6.33
C LEU A 54 11.95 -13.61 -6.14
N ILE A 55 12.31 -14.14 -4.96
CA ILE A 55 13.66 -14.64 -4.69
C ILE A 55 14.03 -15.79 -5.65
N LYS A 56 13.10 -16.74 -5.89
CA LYS A 56 13.35 -17.88 -6.81
C LYS A 56 13.65 -17.44 -8.25
N VAL A 57 13.07 -16.33 -8.71
CA VAL A 57 13.34 -15.77 -10.05
C VAL A 57 14.54 -14.81 -10.07
N GLY A 58 15.32 -14.76 -8.98
CA GLY A 58 16.56 -14.02 -8.90
C GLY A 58 16.41 -12.57 -8.45
N PHE A 59 15.30 -12.21 -7.81
CA PHE A 59 15.12 -10.89 -7.23
C PHE A 59 15.93 -10.75 -5.93
N GLU A 60 16.66 -9.65 -5.80
CA GLU A 60 17.42 -9.28 -4.60
C GLU A 60 16.78 -8.03 -3.98
N PHE A 61 16.37 -8.10 -2.70
CA PHE A 61 15.79 -6.97 -1.97
C PHE A 61 16.87 -6.11 -1.29
N ASP A 62 16.69 -4.79 -1.26
CA ASP A 62 17.63 -3.81 -0.68
C ASP A 62 17.83 -4.03 0.81
N GLU A 63 16.72 -4.24 1.51
CA GLU A 63 16.67 -4.54 2.94
C GLU A 63 15.85 -5.84 3.15
N PRO A 64 16.45 -7.03 2.92
CA PRO A 64 15.74 -8.32 2.99
C PRO A 64 14.99 -8.55 4.30
N GLU A 65 15.50 -8.02 5.41
CA GLU A 65 14.92 -8.09 6.75
C GLU A 65 13.68 -7.19 6.94
N LYS A 66 13.45 -6.22 6.04
CA LYS A 66 12.31 -5.30 6.07
C LYS A 66 11.21 -5.63 5.07
N VAL A 67 11.39 -6.69 4.28
CA VAL A 67 10.47 -7.03 3.19
C VAL A 67 9.07 -7.33 3.71
N VAL A 68 8.94 -8.19 4.73
CA VAL A 68 7.70 -8.44 5.47
C VAL A 68 8.06 -8.55 6.94
N VAL A 69 7.82 -7.50 7.70
CA VAL A 69 8.10 -7.48 9.14
C VAL A 69 6.83 -7.89 9.89
N PRO A 70 6.83 -8.99 10.66
CA PRO A 70 5.67 -9.38 11.45
C PRO A 70 5.40 -8.36 12.55
N ALA A 71 4.14 -8.28 13.00
CA ALA A 71 3.79 -7.50 14.19
C ALA A 71 4.65 -7.90 15.40
N LYS A 72 4.95 -6.92 16.25
CA LYS A 72 5.69 -7.12 17.50
C LYS A 72 4.82 -7.88 18.52
N PRO A 73 5.42 -8.59 19.49
CA PRO A 73 4.65 -9.32 20.52
C PRO A 73 3.69 -8.46 21.33
N ASP A 74 4.01 -7.18 21.49
CA ASP A 74 3.27 -6.15 22.24
C ASP A 74 2.36 -5.28 21.35
N ALA A 75 2.16 -5.65 20.08
CA ALA A 75 1.41 -4.83 19.12
C ALA A 75 -0.01 -4.48 19.59
N CYS A 76 -0.72 -5.41 20.22
CA CYS A 76 -2.08 -5.14 20.73
C CYS A 76 -2.09 -4.09 21.85
N GLU A 77 -1.15 -4.18 22.80
CA GLU A 77 -1.02 -3.21 23.90
C GLU A 77 -0.67 -1.83 23.36
N TYR A 78 0.29 -1.78 22.43
CA TYR A 78 0.69 -0.55 21.75
C TYR A 78 -0.48 0.09 20.97
N LEU A 79 -1.29 -0.70 20.27
CA LEU A 79 -2.45 -0.21 19.53
C LEU A 79 -3.56 0.28 20.47
N ASP A 80 -3.75 -0.35 21.62
CA ASP A 80 -4.71 0.12 22.63
C ASP A 80 -4.28 1.47 23.23
N GLU A 81 -2.99 1.64 23.55
CA GLU A 81 -2.43 2.92 23.99
C GLU A 81 -2.56 3.99 22.90
N PHE A 82 -2.28 3.61 21.65
CA PHE A 82 -2.45 4.49 20.50
C PHE A 82 -3.89 4.97 20.36
N GLU A 83 -4.87 4.06 20.35
CA GLU A 83 -6.28 4.41 20.13
C GLU A 83 -6.84 5.27 21.28
N GLN A 84 -6.35 5.08 22.51
CA GLN A 84 -6.69 5.94 23.64
C GLN A 84 -6.18 7.37 23.48
N GLN A 85 -4.99 7.54 22.88
CA GLN A 85 -4.36 8.84 22.75
C GLN A 85 -4.79 9.60 21.49
N TRP A 86 -4.93 8.91 20.37
CA TRP A 86 -5.09 9.54 19.05
C TRP A 86 -6.48 9.30 18.44
N GLY A 87 -7.16 8.24 18.86
CA GLY A 87 -8.48 7.87 18.36
C GLY A 87 -8.50 6.47 17.74
N ILE A 88 -9.70 5.92 17.62
CA ILE A 88 -9.93 4.55 17.17
C ILE A 88 -9.51 4.39 15.71
N LEU A 89 -8.78 3.31 15.41
CA LEU A 89 -8.43 2.93 14.05
C LEU A 89 -9.60 2.21 13.38
N PRO A 90 -9.73 2.34 12.04
CA PRO A 90 -10.52 1.41 11.25
C PRO A 90 -10.11 -0.04 11.53
N LEU A 91 -11.06 -0.97 11.60
CA LEU A 91 -10.79 -2.35 12.03
C LEU A 91 -9.81 -3.07 11.11
N SER A 92 -9.86 -2.84 9.79
CA SER A 92 -8.90 -3.36 8.82
C SER A 92 -7.47 -2.87 9.10
N VAL A 93 -7.31 -1.60 9.45
CA VAL A 93 -6.02 -0.97 9.77
C VAL A 93 -5.49 -1.45 11.12
N ARG A 94 -6.35 -1.55 12.14
CA ARG A 94 -5.98 -2.14 13.42
C ARG A 94 -5.49 -3.58 13.24
N ALA A 95 -6.28 -4.40 12.55
CA ALA A 95 -5.92 -5.78 12.25
C ALA A 95 -4.63 -5.89 11.42
N TRP A 96 -4.36 -4.93 10.54
CA TRP A 96 -3.10 -4.89 9.79
C TRP A 96 -1.91 -4.82 10.76
N PHE A 97 -1.90 -3.85 11.66
CA PHE A 97 -0.80 -3.65 12.60
C PHE A 97 -0.70 -4.74 13.69
N GLU A 98 -1.78 -5.45 13.98
CA GLU A 98 -1.77 -6.64 14.84
C GLU A 98 -1.09 -7.86 14.18
N VAL A 99 -0.98 -7.89 12.84
CA VAL A 99 -0.48 -9.05 12.09
C VAL A 99 0.87 -8.75 11.39
N ILE A 100 1.01 -7.54 10.86
CA ILE A 100 2.11 -7.04 10.05
C ILE A 100 2.58 -5.72 10.66
N HIS A 101 3.86 -5.62 10.99
CA HIS A 101 4.44 -4.36 11.46
C HIS A 101 4.68 -3.42 10.28
N SER A 102 5.37 -3.90 9.24
CA SER A 102 5.67 -3.12 8.04
C SER A 102 6.00 -4.03 6.85
N ILE A 103 5.96 -3.46 5.64
CA ILE A 103 6.36 -4.11 4.39
C ILE A 103 7.23 -3.13 3.60
N LYS A 104 8.34 -3.63 3.06
CA LYS A 104 9.22 -2.83 2.18
C LYS A 104 9.67 -3.65 0.98
N LEU A 105 8.95 -3.56 -0.12
CA LEU A 105 9.30 -4.24 -1.37
C LEU A 105 10.20 -3.37 -2.24
N SER A 106 11.45 -3.15 -1.81
CA SER A 106 12.47 -2.38 -2.56
C SER A 106 13.54 -3.30 -3.17
N PRO A 107 13.81 -3.24 -4.50
CA PRO A 107 14.94 -3.96 -5.12
C PRO A 107 16.30 -3.42 -4.67
N PHE A 108 17.24 -4.30 -4.31
CA PHE A 108 18.68 -4.00 -4.20
C PHE A 108 19.30 -3.89 -5.59
N LYS A 109 19.05 -4.91 -6.42
CA LYS A 109 19.67 -5.08 -7.73
C LYS A 109 18.61 -5.29 -8.79
N LYS A 110 18.66 -4.44 -9.81
CA LYS A 110 17.81 -4.52 -10.99
C LYS A 110 18.10 -5.85 -11.71
N LEU A 111 17.04 -6.55 -12.15
CA LEU A 111 17.20 -7.76 -12.97
C LEU A 111 18.03 -7.43 -14.22
N SER A 112 19.11 -8.17 -14.44
CA SER A 112 19.99 -7.95 -15.59
C SER A 112 19.39 -8.54 -16.86
N ARG A 113 19.73 -8.00 -18.05
CA ARG A 113 19.33 -8.55 -19.36
C ARG A 113 19.59 -10.05 -19.49
N ASN A 114 20.70 -10.54 -18.93
CA ASN A 114 21.07 -11.96 -19.00
C ASN A 114 20.12 -12.84 -18.16
N SER A 115 19.68 -12.33 -17.01
CA SER A 115 18.68 -12.99 -16.16
C SER A 115 17.31 -13.07 -16.84
N LEU A 116 17.02 -12.13 -17.75
CA LEU A 116 15.78 -12.12 -18.54
C LEU A 116 15.87 -13.04 -19.76
N GLN A 117 17.04 -13.12 -20.42
CA GLN A 117 17.26 -13.99 -21.58
C GLN A 117 17.27 -15.48 -21.24
N SER A 118 17.55 -15.84 -19.98
CA SER A 118 17.38 -17.22 -19.50
C SER A 118 15.92 -17.61 -19.28
N LEU A 119 15.00 -16.66 -19.37
CA LEU A 119 13.58 -16.93 -19.23
C LEU A 119 12.96 -17.18 -20.60
N ASP A 120 12.04 -18.13 -20.67
CA ASP A 120 11.39 -18.52 -21.91
C ASP A 120 10.63 -17.34 -22.53
N SER A 121 10.88 -17.07 -23.82
CA SER A 121 10.33 -15.93 -24.57
C SER A 121 8.81 -15.97 -24.70
N GLU A 122 8.18 -17.14 -24.58
CA GLU A 122 6.71 -17.26 -24.52
C GLU A 122 6.13 -16.84 -23.16
N SER A 123 6.97 -16.70 -22.13
CA SER A 123 6.56 -16.44 -20.75
C SER A 123 6.52 -14.95 -20.38
N VAL A 124 7.01 -14.05 -21.24
CA VAL A 124 6.96 -12.60 -21.01
C VAL A 124 5.77 -12.03 -21.78
N ILE A 125 4.61 -11.91 -21.13
CA ILE A 125 3.48 -11.19 -21.70
C ILE A 125 3.72 -9.70 -21.50
N LEU A 126 4.13 -9.01 -22.57
CA LEU A 126 4.22 -7.55 -22.61
C LEU A 126 2.81 -6.96 -22.75
N LYS A 127 2.11 -6.71 -21.63
CA LYS A 127 0.97 -5.79 -21.59
C LYS A 127 1.48 -4.36 -21.60
N TYR A 128 1.03 -3.57 -22.58
CA TYR A 128 1.33 -2.15 -22.69
C TYR A 128 0.07 -1.32 -22.44
N CYS A 129 0.11 -0.40 -21.48
CA CYS A 129 -0.86 0.69 -21.40
C CYS A 129 -0.33 1.87 -22.23
N PHE A 130 -0.99 2.20 -23.33
CA PHE A 130 -0.62 3.32 -24.18
C PHE A 130 -1.13 4.65 -23.62
N HIS A 131 -0.21 5.59 -23.47
CA HIS A 131 -0.46 7.03 -23.55
C HIS A 131 0.55 7.65 -24.54
N CYS A 132 0.69 7.06 -25.73
CA CYS A 132 1.52 7.64 -26.79
C CYS A 132 0.86 7.49 -28.17
N ASP A 133 0.52 8.64 -28.76
CA ASP A 133 -0.17 8.83 -30.05
C ASP A 133 0.72 8.61 -31.30
N TYR A 134 1.73 7.74 -31.27
CA TYR A 134 2.68 7.64 -32.39
C TYR A 134 2.82 6.23 -33.01
N ASP A 135 2.40 6.16 -34.28
CA ASP A 135 2.47 5.06 -35.27
C ASP A 135 3.91 4.60 -35.59
N THR A 136 4.63 4.07 -34.61
CA THR A 136 5.90 3.37 -34.86
C THR A 136 5.72 1.87 -34.62
N ASN A 137 6.26 1.03 -35.50
CA ASN A 137 6.23 -0.42 -35.36
C ASN A 137 7.10 -0.84 -34.16
N ILE A 138 6.44 -1.06 -33.02
CA ILE A 138 7.07 -1.18 -31.69
C ILE A 138 7.99 -2.40 -31.55
N PHE A 139 7.78 -3.45 -32.35
CA PHE A 139 8.69 -4.59 -32.34
C PHE A 139 10.13 -4.16 -32.66
N ASP A 140 10.32 -3.28 -33.64
CA ASP A 140 11.66 -2.79 -34.00
C ASP A 140 12.28 -1.92 -32.90
N ALA A 141 11.46 -1.20 -32.12
CA ALA A 141 11.92 -0.40 -30.98
C ALA A 141 12.31 -1.28 -29.78
N VAL A 142 11.58 -2.39 -29.54
CA VAL A 142 11.83 -3.31 -28.42
C VAL A 142 13.15 -4.07 -28.59
N PHE A 143 13.51 -4.44 -29.82
CA PHE A 143 14.79 -5.10 -30.10
C PHE A 143 16.02 -4.19 -29.95
N ASP A 144 15.84 -2.86 -29.92
CA ASP A 144 16.91 -1.88 -29.63
C ASP A 144 16.92 -1.43 -28.15
N ILE A 145 16.02 -1.99 -27.31
CA ILE A 145 16.04 -1.76 -25.86
C ILE A 145 17.21 -2.54 -25.26
N ASN A 146 18.27 -1.82 -24.93
CA ASN A 146 19.45 -2.42 -24.32
C ASN A 146 19.31 -2.68 -22.82
N ASP A 147 18.29 -2.11 -22.14
CA ASP A 147 18.12 -2.19 -20.69
C ASP A 147 16.63 -2.16 -20.27
N ILE A 148 15.94 -3.31 -20.36
CA ILE A 148 14.64 -3.50 -19.70
C ILE A 148 14.91 -3.77 -18.23
N ARG A 149 14.31 -2.98 -17.35
CA ARG A 149 14.43 -3.11 -15.90
C ARG A 149 13.10 -3.58 -15.34
N TRP A 150 13.12 -4.64 -14.56
CA TRP A 150 11.94 -5.07 -13.81
C TRP A 150 12.14 -4.78 -12.35
N TYR A 151 11.12 -4.19 -11.72
CA TYR A 151 11.07 -3.99 -10.28
C TYR A 151 9.65 -4.22 -9.77
N PRO A 152 9.48 -4.68 -8.52
CA PRO A 152 8.20 -4.57 -7.85
C PRO A 152 7.85 -3.10 -7.81
N ARG A 153 6.59 -2.78 -8.10
CA ARG A 153 6.09 -1.46 -7.76
C ARG A 153 6.40 -1.27 -6.28
N GLU A 154 6.93 -0.11 -5.89
CA GLU A 154 7.21 0.15 -4.49
C GLU A 154 5.89 -0.03 -3.70
N ILE A 155 5.81 -1.16 -3.00
CA ILE A 155 4.78 -1.46 -2.02
C ILE A 155 5.49 -1.34 -0.70
N ASN A 156 5.38 -0.14 -0.15
CA ASN A 156 5.85 0.18 1.18
C ASN A 156 4.61 0.39 2.06
N PHE A 157 4.59 -0.27 3.20
CA PHE A 157 3.66 -0.02 4.28
C PHE A 157 4.52 0.22 5.50
N TYR A 158 4.65 1.47 5.91
CA TYR A 158 5.37 1.82 7.12
C TYR A 158 4.66 1.29 8.36
N SER A 159 5.45 1.07 9.40
CA SER A 159 4.93 0.83 10.74
C SER A 159 4.18 2.04 11.26
N LEU A 160 3.30 1.83 12.22
CA LEU A 160 2.54 2.92 12.85
C LEU A 160 3.48 3.95 13.51
N GLU A 161 4.60 3.47 14.07
CA GLU A 161 5.65 4.31 14.64
C GLU A 161 6.34 5.19 13.58
N GLU A 162 6.67 4.61 12.42
CA GLU A 162 7.26 5.35 11.30
C GLU A 162 6.28 6.39 10.76
N ILE A 163 5.00 6.01 10.58
CA ILE A 163 3.92 6.90 10.15
C ILE A 163 3.77 8.09 11.11
N LEU A 164 3.75 7.81 12.41
CA LEU A 164 3.66 8.85 13.44
C LEU A 164 4.89 9.73 13.48
N ALA A 165 6.08 9.14 13.42
CA ALA A 165 7.33 9.90 13.41
C ALA A 165 7.42 10.83 12.19
N GLU A 166 7.04 10.33 11.01
CA GLU A 166 6.95 11.14 9.80
C GLU A 166 5.91 12.25 9.95
N ARG A 167 4.73 11.95 10.49
CA ARG A 167 3.68 12.96 10.68
C ARG A 167 4.06 14.05 11.67
N ILE A 168 4.68 13.69 12.79
CA ILE A 168 5.21 14.64 13.78
C ILE A 168 6.30 15.51 13.15
N LYS A 169 7.23 14.89 12.41
CA LYS A 169 8.29 15.62 11.72
C LYS A 169 7.72 16.60 10.68
N CYS A 170 6.80 16.17 9.83
CA CYS A 170 6.13 17.03 8.85
C CYS A 170 5.38 18.17 9.55
N HIS A 171 4.78 17.90 10.70
CA HIS A 171 4.11 18.92 11.49
C HIS A 171 5.09 19.98 12.04
N ASP A 172 6.24 19.56 12.56
CA ASP A 172 7.26 20.46 13.08
C ASP A 172 7.92 21.28 11.95
N GLU A 173 8.14 20.66 10.79
CA GLU A 173 8.59 21.36 9.58
C GLU A 173 7.55 22.39 9.12
N PHE A 174 6.27 22.02 9.09
CA PHE A 174 5.17 22.92 8.76
C PHE A 174 5.06 24.09 9.74
N LYS A 175 5.17 23.85 11.06
CA LYS A 175 5.23 24.91 12.08
C LYS A 175 6.35 25.89 11.80
N LYS A 176 7.55 25.37 11.52
CA LYS A 176 8.71 26.22 11.20
C LYS A 176 8.46 27.06 9.94
N GLU A 177 7.95 26.47 8.87
CA GLU A 177 7.60 27.22 7.66
C GLU A 177 6.48 28.23 7.91
N TRP A 178 5.54 27.91 8.79
CA TRP A 178 4.46 28.79 9.21
C TRP A 178 4.99 30.03 9.94
N GLU A 179 5.93 29.85 10.87
CA GLU A 179 6.62 30.95 11.57
C GLU A 179 7.50 31.79 10.63
N GLU A 180 8.19 31.15 9.69
CA GLU A 180 9.11 31.79 8.75
C GLU A 180 8.40 32.54 7.60
N GLY A 181 7.07 32.51 7.53
CA GLY A 181 6.33 33.17 6.44
C GLY A 181 6.36 32.39 5.12
N LYS A 182 6.78 31.12 5.12
CA LYS A 182 6.99 30.31 3.91
C LYS A 182 5.77 29.54 3.43
N VAL A 183 4.83 29.24 4.33
CA VAL A 183 3.53 28.65 3.96
C VAL A 183 2.74 29.62 3.10
N ASP A 184 2.16 29.11 2.01
CA ASP A 184 1.41 29.86 1.02
C ASP A 184 0.11 30.49 1.58
N ASP A 185 -0.40 31.51 0.89
CA ASP A 185 -1.56 32.27 1.32
C ASP A 185 -2.85 31.44 1.40
N TRP A 186 -3.02 30.47 0.50
CA TRP A 186 -4.21 29.62 0.49
C TRP A 186 -4.25 28.76 1.75
N THR A 187 -3.14 28.08 2.06
CA THR A 187 -3.01 27.27 3.28
C THR A 187 -3.18 28.12 4.53
N ARG A 188 -2.59 29.32 4.60
CA ARG A 188 -2.78 30.22 5.74
C ARG A 188 -4.22 30.64 5.95
N ASN A 189 -4.92 30.98 4.87
CA ASN A 189 -6.32 31.39 4.95
C ASN A 189 -7.20 30.22 5.41
N TYR A 190 -6.97 29.01 4.89
CA TYR A 190 -7.67 27.81 5.33
C TYR A 190 -7.54 27.59 6.85
N TYR A 191 -6.31 27.61 7.40
CA TYR A 191 -6.08 27.41 8.83
C TYR A 191 -6.73 28.51 9.69
N ARG A 192 -6.65 29.78 9.25
CA ARG A 192 -7.31 30.91 9.94
C ARG A 192 -8.84 30.77 9.94
N GLU A 193 -9.44 30.40 8.81
CA GLU A 193 -10.89 30.18 8.70
C GLU A 193 -11.37 29.03 9.59
N LYS A 194 -10.54 28.01 9.78
CA LYS A 194 -10.82 26.89 10.69
C LYS A 194 -10.48 27.19 12.15
N GLY A 195 -9.89 28.34 12.46
CA GLY A 195 -9.45 28.68 13.81
C GLY A 195 -8.32 27.79 14.33
N ILE A 196 -7.52 27.22 13.42
CA ILE A 196 -6.38 26.35 13.75
C ILE A 196 -5.13 27.21 13.74
N ASP A 197 -4.42 27.25 14.86
CA ASP A 197 -3.09 27.88 14.94
C ASP A 197 -2.05 26.78 15.14
N PRO A 198 -1.23 26.47 14.11
CA PRO A 198 -0.25 25.40 14.16
C PRO A 198 0.72 25.51 15.35
N ASN A 199 0.94 26.70 15.91
CA ASN A 199 1.89 26.90 17.00
C ASN A 199 1.35 26.48 18.38
N ILE A 200 0.02 26.49 18.56
CA ILE A 200 -0.62 26.20 19.84
C ILE A 200 -1.50 24.95 19.78
N THR A 201 -2.08 24.63 18.62
CA THR A 201 -2.92 23.46 18.45
C THR A 201 -2.04 22.21 18.54
N PRO A 202 -2.31 21.28 19.46
CA PRO A 202 -1.58 20.02 19.57
C PRO A 202 -1.76 19.13 18.33
N VAL A 203 -0.73 18.36 17.98
CA VAL A 203 -0.71 17.46 16.81
C VAL A 203 -1.95 16.56 16.72
N HIS A 204 -2.39 16.02 17.85
CA HIS A 204 -3.53 15.09 17.88
C HIS A 204 -4.85 15.75 17.49
N GLU A 205 -5.04 17.06 17.68
CA GLU A 205 -6.31 17.73 17.40
C GLU A 205 -6.60 17.87 15.88
N TYR A 206 -5.59 17.69 15.03
CA TYR A 206 -5.74 17.67 13.57
C TYR A 206 -5.12 16.41 12.94
N LEU A 207 -4.77 15.41 13.75
CA LEU A 207 -4.30 14.11 13.27
C LEU A 207 -5.45 13.22 12.80
N ASN A 208 -6.54 13.81 12.27
CA ASN A 208 -7.69 13.04 11.81
C ASN A 208 -7.34 12.08 10.67
N PHE A 209 -6.16 12.23 10.07
CA PHE A 209 -5.67 11.46 8.94
C PHE A 209 -4.22 11.01 9.18
N LEU A 210 -3.97 9.73 8.94
CA LEU A 210 -2.64 9.13 8.99
C LEU A 210 -2.25 8.53 7.65
N PRO A 211 -1.06 8.83 7.11
CA PRO A 211 -0.63 8.23 5.86
C PRO A 211 -0.41 6.73 6.03
N VAL A 212 -0.87 5.96 5.06
CA VAL A 212 -0.42 4.58 4.85
C VAL A 212 0.84 4.71 4.02
N GLY A 213 1.99 4.43 4.63
CA GLY A 213 3.34 4.76 4.17
C GLY A 213 3.74 4.46 2.72
N MET A 214 3.21 5.22 1.75
CA MET A 214 3.41 4.97 0.32
C MET A 214 4.18 6.11 -0.34
N SER A 215 5.41 5.81 -0.76
CA SER A 215 6.33 6.72 -1.46
C SER A 215 6.21 6.68 -2.99
N ALA A 216 5.34 5.82 -3.54
CA ALA A 216 5.32 5.55 -4.96
C ALA A 216 4.49 6.61 -5.71
N SER A 217 5.19 7.62 -6.23
CA SER A 217 4.76 8.70 -7.12
C SER A 217 4.40 10.02 -6.44
N ASN A 218 4.62 11.08 -7.21
CA ASN A 218 4.37 12.51 -7.03
C ASN A 218 2.94 12.93 -6.65
N ASN A 219 2.19 12.03 -6.02
CA ASN A 219 0.78 12.13 -5.70
C ASN A 219 0.60 12.25 -4.18
N GLU A 220 -0.53 12.80 -3.77
CA GLU A 220 -0.88 13.01 -2.36
C GLU A 220 -0.74 11.71 -1.55
N SER A 221 -0.28 11.81 -0.30
CA SER A 221 -0.10 10.65 0.56
C SER A 221 -1.44 9.97 0.82
N MET A 222 -1.55 8.71 0.39
CA MET A 222 -2.67 7.84 0.79
C MET A 222 -2.66 7.68 2.30
N GLY A 223 -3.82 7.70 2.93
CA GLY A 223 -3.97 7.60 4.38
C GLY A 223 -5.39 7.26 4.78
N PHE A 224 -5.62 7.12 6.08
CA PHE A 224 -6.91 6.76 6.65
C PHE A 224 -7.33 7.72 7.74
N ASP A 225 -8.64 7.87 7.89
CA ASP A 225 -9.24 8.63 8.98
C ASP A 225 -9.15 7.88 10.31
N ILE A 226 -8.93 8.61 11.40
CA ILE A 226 -9.01 8.09 12.77
C ILE A 226 -10.23 8.64 13.52
N GLY A 227 -10.63 7.94 14.57
CA GLY A 227 -11.71 8.35 15.48
C GLY A 227 -13.09 7.77 15.14
N LYS A 228 -13.21 6.95 14.09
CA LYS A 228 -14.44 6.20 13.78
C LYS A 228 -14.14 4.71 13.72
N CYS A 229 -14.94 3.91 14.42
CA CYS A 229 -14.82 2.46 14.38
C CYS A 229 -15.57 1.89 13.15
N THR A 230 -15.01 2.13 11.96
CA THR A 230 -15.50 1.53 10.71
C THR A 230 -14.76 0.22 10.45
N VAL A 231 -15.37 -0.64 9.62
CA VAL A 231 -14.78 -1.92 9.22
C VAL A 231 -13.54 -1.72 8.37
N ASP A 232 -13.59 -0.74 7.48
CA ASP A 232 -12.51 -0.39 6.56
C ASP A 232 -12.31 1.12 6.50
N CYS A 233 -11.28 1.57 5.77
CA CYS A 233 -11.03 2.97 5.51
C CYS A 233 -10.90 3.29 4.02
N GLU A 234 -11.19 4.55 3.72
CA GLU A 234 -11.00 5.14 2.41
C GLU A 234 -9.58 5.68 2.32
N LEU A 235 -8.85 5.26 1.28
CA LEU A 235 -7.59 5.85 0.86
C LEU A 235 -7.86 6.85 -0.26
N PHE A 236 -7.17 7.99 -0.23
CA PHE A 236 -7.26 9.03 -1.24
C PHE A 236 -5.96 9.10 -2.02
N ASN A 237 -6.05 9.09 -3.36
CA ASN A 237 -4.93 9.27 -4.27
C ASN A 237 -5.39 10.11 -5.48
N ASP A 238 -4.88 11.34 -5.61
CA ASP A 238 -5.24 12.26 -6.70
C ASP A 238 -6.76 12.51 -6.86
N GLY A 239 -7.48 12.57 -5.75
CA GLY A 239 -8.95 12.74 -5.77
C GLY A 239 -9.74 11.48 -6.13
N GLU A 240 -9.07 10.36 -6.43
CA GLU A 240 -9.71 9.05 -6.47
C GLU A 240 -9.74 8.44 -5.07
N GLN A 241 -10.90 7.90 -4.72
CA GLN A 241 -11.16 7.23 -3.46
C GLN A 241 -11.15 5.71 -3.68
N THR A 242 -10.43 4.96 -2.83
CA THR A 242 -10.41 3.50 -2.86
C THR A 242 -10.42 2.93 -1.45
N ASP A 243 -11.19 1.86 -1.21
CA ASP A 243 -11.16 1.16 0.08
C ASP A 243 -9.78 0.52 0.30
N PHE A 244 -9.24 0.58 1.52
CA PHE A 244 -7.92 0.01 1.84
C PHE A 244 -7.80 -1.47 1.48
N ILE A 245 -8.87 -2.24 1.65
CA ILE A 245 -8.87 -3.64 1.23
C ILE A 245 -8.85 -3.81 -0.30
N ASP A 246 -9.62 -3.00 -1.03
CA ASP A 246 -9.64 -3.05 -2.50
C ASP A 246 -8.29 -2.59 -3.07
N TYR A 247 -7.67 -1.63 -2.41
CA TYR A 247 -6.31 -1.19 -2.69
C TYR A 247 -5.29 -2.32 -2.52
N LEU A 248 -5.30 -3.02 -1.38
CA LEU A 248 -4.43 -4.18 -1.14
C LEU A 248 -4.65 -5.27 -2.20
N ARG A 249 -5.91 -5.56 -2.52
CA ARG A 249 -6.28 -6.53 -3.55
C ARG A 249 -5.68 -6.14 -4.90
N TRP A 250 -5.86 -4.89 -5.33
CA TRP A 250 -5.32 -4.39 -6.59
C TRP A 250 -3.79 -4.46 -6.63
N LYS A 251 -3.11 -4.10 -5.53
CA LYS A 251 -1.64 -4.20 -5.45
C LYS A 251 -1.14 -5.62 -5.53
N LEU A 252 -1.81 -6.57 -4.87
CA LEU A 252 -1.38 -7.96 -4.84
C LEU A 252 -1.70 -8.71 -6.15
N LEU A 253 -2.78 -8.35 -6.85
CA LEU A 253 -3.25 -9.07 -8.05
C LEU A 253 -2.78 -8.49 -9.37
N ASP A 254 -2.81 -7.16 -9.50
CA ASP A 254 -2.81 -6.53 -10.82
C ASP A 254 -1.58 -5.65 -11.09
N SER A 255 -0.90 -5.16 -10.04
CA SER A 255 0.18 -4.18 -10.21
C SER A 255 1.43 -4.43 -9.37
N LEU A 256 1.65 -5.68 -8.97
CA LEU A 256 2.77 -6.07 -8.11
C LEU A 256 4.12 -5.75 -8.75
N LEU A 257 4.25 -5.93 -10.06
CA LEU A 257 5.49 -5.72 -10.81
C LEU A 257 5.29 -4.69 -11.93
N VAL A 258 6.34 -3.91 -12.16
CA VAL A 258 6.42 -2.92 -13.22
C VAL A 258 7.73 -3.13 -13.96
N GLY A 259 7.65 -3.35 -15.27
CA GLY A 259 8.81 -3.23 -16.14
C GLY A 259 8.95 -1.78 -16.60
N GLU A 260 10.14 -1.20 -16.46
CA GLU A 260 10.52 0.10 -17.01
C GLU A 260 11.61 -0.10 -18.07
N CYS A 261 11.38 0.48 -19.24
CA CYS A 261 12.43 0.64 -20.25
C CYS A 261 13.04 2.03 -20.14
N LEU A 262 14.36 2.11 -19.96
CA LEU A 262 15.07 3.36 -20.21
C LEU A 262 15.50 3.40 -21.67
N THR A 263 14.77 4.16 -22.49
CA THR A 263 15.27 4.55 -23.81
C THR A 263 16.31 5.67 -23.66
N LYS A 264 17.12 5.91 -24.70
CA LYS A 264 18.06 7.06 -24.75
C LYS A 264 17.35 8.43 -24.64
N ASN A 265 16.01 8.46 -24.69
CA ASN A 265 15.21 9.65 -24.45
C ASN A 265 14.62 9.60 -23.03
N PRO A 266 14.89 10.60 -22.16
CA PRO A 266 14.62 10.54 -20.72
C PRO A 266 13.13 10.58 -20.32
N LEU A 267 12.19 10.53 -21.26
CA LEU A 267 10.75 10.76 -21.01
C LEU A 267 9.82 9.59 -21.39
N HIS A 268 10.34 8.49 -21.92
CA HIS A 268 9.49 7.36 -22.32
C HIS A 268 9.57 6.23 -21.29
N TYR A 269 8.64 6.26 -20.32
CA TYR A 269 8.33 5.09 -19.52
C TYR A 269 7.52 4.13 -20.39
N ILE A 270 8.06 2.93 -20.58
CA ILE A 270 7.33 1.85 -21.23
C ILE A 270 6.98 0.85 -20.14
N TYR A 271 5.68 0.68 -19.86
CA TYR A 271 5.20 -0.39 -18.98
C TYR A 271 5.34 -1.72 -19.71
N CYS A 272 6.36 -2.48 -19.35
CA CYS A 272 6.57 -3.82 -19.88
C CYS A 272 5.88 -4.80 -18.94
N GLY A 273 4.67 -5.28 -19.30
CA GLY A 273 4.16 -6.61 -18.99
C GLY A 273 4.31 -7.23 -17.60
N PHE A 274 4.29 -8.56 -17.57
CA PHE A 274 4.53 -9.37 -16.38
C PHE A 274 5.72 -10.32 -16.60
N PRO A 275 6.47 -10.70 -15.54
CA PRO A 275 7.57 -11.63 -15.70
C PRO A 275 7.08 -13.06 -16.02
N PRO A 276 8.00 -13.93 -16.44
CA PRO A 276 7.82 -15.37 -16.51
C PRO A 276 7.34 -15.94 -15.18
N GLU A 277 6.44 -16.91 -15.25
CA GLU A 277 5.69 -17.45 -14.11
C GLU A 277 4.75 -16.45 -13.41
N PHE A 278 4.56 -15.22 -13.90
CA PHE A 278 3.58 -14.31 -13.27
C PHE A 278 2.18 -14.90 -13.24
N GLU A 279 1.71 -15.56 -14.29
CA GLU A 279 0.39 -16.18 -14.26
C GLU A 279 0.31 -17.28 -13.20
N LYS A 280 1.40 -18.00 -12.94
CA LYS A 280 1.50 -19.00 -11.88
C LYS A 280 1.57 -18.35 -10.50
N MET A 281 2.38 -17.30 -10.33
CA MET A 281 2.47 -16.50 -9.10
C MET A 281 1.11 -15.86 -8.80
N ASN A 282 0.50 -15.21 -9.77
CA ASN A 282 -0.84 -14.64 -9.71
C ASN A 282 -1.88 -15.73 -9.46
N ALA A 283 -1.76 -16.94 -10.01
CA ALA A 283 -2.66 -18.04 -9.68
C ALA A 283 -2.48 -18.56 -8.24
N GLU A 284 -1.25 -18.67 -7.74
CA GLU A 284 -0.94 -19.03 -6.35
C GLU A 284 -1.44 -17.97 -5.38
N VAL A 285 -1.18 -16.70 -5.71
CA VAL A 285 -1.68 -15.52 -5.01
C VAL A 285 -3.21 -15.51 -5.08
N LYS A 286 -3.88 -15.67 -6.22
CA LYS A 286 -5.35 -15.79 -6.35
C LYS A 286 -5.95 -16.99 -5.61
N LYS A 287 -5.20 -18.07 -5.40
CA LYS A 287 -5.64 -19.22 -4.59
C LYS A 287 -5.64 -18.88 -3.09
N GLY A 288 -4.70 -18.07 -2.63
CA GLY A 288 -4.57 -17.63 -1.22
C GLY A 288 -5.14 -16.23 -0.93
N ILE A 289 -5.42 -15.45 -1.96
CA ILE A 289 -6.02 -14.14 -1.87
C ILE A 289 -7.42 -14.31 -1.39
N ILE A 290 -7.77 -13.41 -0.49
CA ILE A 290 -9.11 -13.23 0.01
C ILE A 290 -9.99 -13.14 -1.22
N LYS A 291 -10.75 -14.21 -1.50
CA LYS A 291 -11.67 -14.12 -2.61
C LYS A 291 -12.65 -13.02 -2.34
N PHE A 292 -12.97 -12.70 -1.08
CA PHE A 292 -14.23 -12.07 -0.79
C PHE A 292 -15.25 -13.03 -1.44
#